data_AF-A0A2K0TKS6-F1
#
_entry.id   AF-A0A2K0TKS6-F1
#
_cell.length_a   1.000
_cell.length_b   1.000
_cell.length_c   1.000
_cell.angle_alpha   90.00
_cell.angle_beta   90.00
_cell.angle_gamma   90.00
#
_symmetry.space_group_name_H-M   'P 1'
#
loop_
_entity.id
_entity.type
_entity.pdbx_description
1 polymer ?
#
loop_
_entity_poly.entity_id
_entity_poly.type
_entity_poly.pdbx_seq_one_letter_code
_entity_poly.pdbx_strand_id
1 'polypeptide(L)'
;MFEQFAWRHIVPLFVASATTFGGLWPFWAPRDAMLEFGLPARIADSPTAQPVMVVSSARTTALGLLMFIFYQQGKFADVDIVMSVMGAYLGVADGYVCWKEGMPDKAVFRCVSGMVIAGCGMVGLTEGF
;
A
#
# COMPACT_ATOMS: atom_id res chain seq x y z
N MET A 1 21.41 4.53 9.53
CA MET A 1 20.30 4.40 8.54
C MET A 1 20.80 4.11 7.13
N PHE A 2 21.87 4.79 6.64
CA PHE A 2 22.35 4.63 5.26
C PHE A 2 23.50 3.61 5.07
N GLU A 3 24.11 3.08 6.13
CA GLU A 3 25.21 2.10 6.02
C GLU A 3 24.79 0.73 5.44
N GLN A 4 23.50 0.41 5.50
CA GLN A 4 22.92 -0.82 4.94
C GLN A 4 22.16 -0.58 3.63
N PHE A 5 22.24 0.63 3.07
CA PHE A 5 21.45 0.99 1.89
C PHE A 5 22.06 0.36 0.63
N ALA A 6 21.43 -0.72 0.15
CA ALA A 6 21.70 -1.27 -1.18
C ALA A 6 20.69 -0.69 -2.19
N TRP A 7 21.06 -0.63 -3.48
CA TRP A 7 20.16 -0.21 -4.57
C TRP A 7 18.82 -0.98 -4.57
N ARG A 8 18.85 -2.23 -4.10
CA ARG A 8 17.69 -3.11 -3.98
C ARG A 8 16.66 -2.63 -2.94
N HIS A 9 17.05 -1.76 -2.00
CA HIS A 9 16.18 -1.26 -0.94
C HIS A 9 15.30 -0.09 -1.39
N ILE A 10 15.48 0.42 -2.62
CA ILE A 10 14.67 1.52 -3.15
C ILE A 10 13.21 1.12 -3.26
N VAL A 11 12.92 -0.06 -3.80
CA VAL A 11 11.55 -0.57 -3.97
C VAL A 11 10.82 -0.73 -2.61
N PRO A 12 11.36 -1.45 -1.61
CA PRO A 12 10.72 -1.60 -0.31
C PRO A 12 10.56 -0.27 0.44
N LEU A 13 11.54 0.64 0.37
CA LEU A 13 11.42 1.96 1.00
C LEU A 13 10.41 2.85 0.28
N PHE A 14 10.31 2.74 -1.05
CA PHE A 14 9.27 3.42 -1.83
C PHE A 14 7.88 2.90 -1.46
N VAL A 15 7.71 1.59 -1.34
CA VAL A 15 6.44 0.98 -0.92
C VAL A 15 6.09 1.35 0.52
N ALA A 16 7.06 1.33 1.44
CA ALA A 16 6.85 1.73 2.84
C ALA A 16 6.46 3.21 2.96
N SER A 17 7.12 4.09 2.19
CA SER A 17 6.78 5.52 2.17
C SER A 17 5.42 5.78 1.54
N ALA A 18 5.13 5.18 0.38
CA ALA A 18 3.84 5.30 -0.29
C ALA A 18 2.68 4.81 0.60
N THR A 19 2.86 3.72 1.34
CA THR A 19 1.81 3.20 2.25
C THR A 19 1.66 4.02 3.52
N THR A 20 2.77 4.50 4.08
CA THR A 20 2.74 5.36 5.28
C THR A 20 2.12 6.72 4.99
N PHE A 21 2.64 7.44 4.00
CA PHE A 21 2.16 8.79 3.67
C PHE A 21 0.84 8.76 2.91
N GLY A 22 0.64 7.79 2.01
CA GLY A 22 -0.64 7.60 1.33
C GLY A 22 -1.76 7.21 2.29
N GLY A 23 -1.47 6.37 3.29
CA GLY A 23 -2.44 6.00 4.33
C GLY A 23 -2.78 7.14 5.31
N LEU A 24 -1.91 8.15 5.41
CA LEU A 24 -2.14 9.36 6.19
C LEU A 24 -3.01 10.40 5.46
N TRP A 25 -3.05 10.39 4.13
CA TRP A 25 -3.82 11.35 3.32
C TRP A 25 -5.29 11.50 3.74
N PRO A 26 -6.05 10.42 4.04
CA PRO A 26 -7.46 10.53 4.39
C PRO A 26 -7.73 11.25 5.71
N PHE A 27 -6.73 11.41 6.59
CA PHE A 27 -6.91 12.13 7.86
C PHE A 27 -7.15 13.62 7.64
N TRP A 28 -6.63 14.19 6.55
CA TRP A 28 -6.83 15.59 6.19
C TRP A 28 -7.84 15.78 5.06
N ALA A 29 -7.86 14.87 4.09
CA ALA A 29 -8.71 14.98 2.90
C ALA A 29 -9.30 13.61 2.51
N PRO A 30 -10.29 13.08 3.28
CA PRO A 30 -10.83 11.74 3.06
C PRO A 30 -11.52 11.60 1.70
N ARG A 31 -12.21 12.65 1.26
CA ARG A 31 -12.85 12.71 -0.06
C ARG A 31 -11.83 12.56 -1.19
N ASP A 32 -10.77 13.36 -1.17
CA ASP A 32 -9.76 13.36 -2.23
C ASP A 32 -8.96 12.05 -2.21
N ALA A 33 -8.71 11.49 -1.02
CA ALA A 33 -8.13 10.15 -0.89
C ALA A 33 -9.00 9.06 -1.54
N MET A 34 -10.32 9.12 -1.37
CA MET A 34 -11.23 8.17 -2.01
C MET A 34 -11.25 8.31 -3.54
N LEU A 35 -11.19 9.54 -4.05
CA LEU A 35 -11.12 9.78 -5.48
C LEU A 35 -9.80 9.31 -6.08
N GLU A 36 -8.69 9.55 -5.40
CA GLU A 36 -7.37 9.03 -5.80
C GLU A 36 -7.31 7.51 -5.67
N PHE A 37 -8.03 6.96 -4.67
CA PHE A 37 -8.30 5.54 -4.59
C PHE A 37 -9.19 5.04 -5.75
N GLY A 38 -9.72 5.89 -6.62
CA GLY A 38 -10.56 5.44 -7.73
C GLY A 38 -11.90 4.91 -7.25
N LEU A 39 -12.45 5.49 -6.18
CA LEU A 39 -13.88 5.39 -5.88
C LEU A 39 -14.64 6.49 -6.63
N PRO A 40 -15.90 6.23 -7.04
CA PRO A 40 -16.72 7.23 -7.70
C PRO A 40 -17.11 8.37 -6.75
N ALA A 41 -17.32 9.57 -7.29
CA ALA A 41 -17.68 10.76 -6.52
C ALA A 41 -18.89 10.55 -5.59
N ARG A 42 -19.88 9.74 -6.02
CA ARG A 42 -21.05 9.38 -5.19
C ARG A 42 -20.68 8.77 -3.83
N ILE A 43 -19.57 8.02 -3.76
CA ILE A 43 -19.06 7.39 -2.53
C ILE A 43 -18.15 8.37 -1.79
N ALA A 44 -17.29 9.08 -2.54
CA ALA A 44 -16.38 10.07 -1.97
C ALA A 44 -17.09 11.23 -1.23
N ASP A 45 -18.26 11.61 -1.73
CA ASP A 45 -19.11 12.67 -1.17
C ASP A 45 -19.96 12.18 0.02
N SER A 46 -19.96 10.87 0.33
CA SER A 46 -20.75 10.29 1.42
C SER A 46 -20.05 10.49 2.77
N PRO A 47 -20.65 11.25 3.72
CA PRO A 47 -20.07 11.44 5.05
C PRO A 47 -19.95 10.15 5.86
N THR A 48 -20.77 9.14 5.56
CA THR A 48 -20.73 7.83 6.23
C THR A 48 -19.57 6.96 5.75
N ALA A 49 -19.09 7.15 4.52
CA ALA A 49 -17.96 6.40 3.98
C ALA A 49 -16.61 6.94 4.49
N GLN A 50 -16.54 8.25 4.77
CA GLN A 50 -15.27 8.94 5.10
C GLN A 50 -14.58 8.39 6.35
N PRO A 51 -15.27 8.17 7.49
CA PRO A 51 -14.65 7.56 8.67
C PRO A 51 -14.11 6.14 8.41
N VAL A 52 -14.80 5.36 7.58
CA VAL A 52 -14.38 3.99 7.23
C VAL A 52 -13.07 4.02 6.46
N MET A 53 -12.92 4.94 5.52
CA MET A 53 -11.68 5.14 4.76
C MET A 53 -10.52 5.60 5.65
N VAL A 54 -10.78 6.49 6.61
CA VAL A 54 -9.75 6.92 7.57
C VAL A 54 -9.27 5.74 8.40
N VAL A 55 -10.19 4.95 8.96
CA VAL A 55 -9.85 3.78 9.79
C VAL A 55 -9.16 2.69 8.98
N SER A 56 -9.58 2.42 7.74
CA SER A 56 -8.91 1.44 6.88
C SER A 56 -7.50 1.90 6.51
N SER A 57 -7.34 3.17 6.17
CA SER A 57 -6.05 3.73 5.76
C SER A 57 -5.07 3.86 6.92
N ALA A 58 -5.56 4.06 8.15
CA ALA A 58 -4.74 4.00 9.35
C ALA A 58 -4.04 2.63 9.51
N ARG A 59 -4.70 1.53 9.11
CA ARG A 59 -4.10 0.18 9.12
C ARG A 59 -3.02 0.06 8.06
N THR A 60 -3.23 0.64 6.88
CA THR A 60 -2.21 0.72 5.82
C THR A 60 -1.00 1.53 6.29
N THR A 61 -1.20 2.65 6.98
CA THR A 61 -0.13 3.43 7.60
C THR A 61 0.65 2.60 8.62
N ALA A 62 -0.04 1.83 9.47
CA ALA A 62 0.60 0.96 10.45
C ALA A 62 1.50 -0.10 9.78
N LEU A 63 1.08 -0.67 8.65
CA LEU A 63 1.90 -1.61 7.86
C LEU A 63 3.15 -0.93 7.30
N GLY A 64 3.03 0.27 6.74
CA GLY A 64 4.17 1.05 6.25
C GLY A 64 5.17 1.41 7.37
N LEU A 65 4.67 1.78 8.55
CA LEU A 65 5.50 2.01 9.75
C LEU A 65 6.22 0.74 10.21
N LEU A 66 5.54 -0.42 10.19
CA LEU A 66 6.16 -1.70 10.51
C LEU A 66 7.31 -2.03 9.53
N MET A 67 7.14 -1.76 8.23
CA MET A 67 8.21 -1.92 7.25
C MET A 67 9.42 -1.04 7.59
N PHE A 68 9.21 0.23 7.98
CA PHE A 68 10.31 1.10 8.41
C PHE A 68 11.01 0.59 9.68
N ILE A 69 10.25 0.09 10.65
CA ILE A 69 10.80 -0.46 11.90
C ILE A 69 11.64 -1.71 11.61
N PHE A 70 11.13 -2.65 10.81
CA PHE A 70 11.87 -3.86 10.44
C PHE A 70 13.11 -3.54 9.61
N TYR A 71 13.02 -2.56 8.71
CA TYR A 71 14.17 -2.05 7.98
C TYR A 71 15.24 -1.47 8.92
N GLN A 72 14.86 -0.67 9.92
CA GLN A 72 15.80 -0.14 10.92
C GLN A 72 16.41 -1.23 11.81
N GLN A 73 15.68 -2.32 12.04
CA GLN A 73 16.18 -3.49 12.78
C GLN A 73 17.07 -4.41 11.92
N GLY A 74 17.25 -4.13 10.63
CA GLY A 74 18.00 -5.00 9.70
C GLY A 74 17.27 -6.31 9.36
N LYS A 75 15.97 -6.41 9.64
CA LYS A 75 15.16 -7.60 9.37
C LYS A 75 14.55 -7.54 7.97
N PHE A 76 15.40 -7.65 6.96
CA PHE A 76 14.99 -7.48 5.56
C PHE A 76 14.02 -8.57 5.07
N ALA A 77 14.16 -9.81 5.57
CA ALA A 77 13.21 -10.90 5.30
C ALA A 77 11.77 -10.54 5.74
N ASP A 78 11.62 -9.91 6.92
CA ASP A 78 10.31 -9.49 7.42
C ASP A 78 9.69 -8.38 6.55
N VAL A 79 10.51 -7.47 6.02
CA VAL A 79 10.08 -6.44 5.08
C VAL A 79 9.55 -7.07 3.79
N ASP A 80 10.25 -8.07 3.26
CA ASP A 80 9.85 -8.81 2.06
C ASP A 80 8.56 -9.62 2.26
N ILE A 81 8.37 -10.21 3.44
CA ILE A 81 7.12 -10.88 3.81
C ILE A 81 5.96 -9.87 3.84
N VAL A 82 6.14 -8.73 4.49
CA VAL A 82 5.10 -7.69 4.55
C VAL A 82 4.75 -7.19 3.15
N MET A 83 5.74 -6.94 2.29
CA MET A 83 5.50 -6.58 0.88
C MET A 83 4.74 -7.65 0.11
N SER A 84 5.11 -8.93 0.29
CA SER A 84 4.48 -10.06 -0.38
C SER A 84 3.00 -10.16 -0.01
N VAL A 85 2.71 -10.16 1.30
CA VAL A 85 1.35 -10.28 1.82
C VAL A 85 0.52 -9.06 1.46
N MET A 86 1.08 -7.87 1.64
CA MET A 86 0.37 -6.62 1.35
C MET A 86 0.10 -6.47 -0.15
N GLY A 87 1.09 -6.71 -1.00
CA GLY A 87 0.93 -6.62 -2.46
C GLY A 87 -0.08 -7.62 -3.00
N ALA A 88 -0.01 -8.88 -2.54
CA ALA A 88 -0.90 -9.93 -3.02
C ALA A 88 -2.34 -9.73 -2.50
N TYR A 89 -2.51 -9.51 -1.20
CA TYR A 89 -3.83 -9.42 -0.60
C TYR A 89 -4.49 -8.06 -0.86
N LEU A 90 -3.82 -6.94 -0.57
CA LEU A 90 -4.41 -5.60 -0.76
C LEU A 90 -4.57 -5.29 -2.26
N GLY A 91 -3.62 -5.68 -3.11
CA GLY A 91 -3.74 -5.49 -4.56
C GLY A 91 -4.98 -6.16 -5.14
N VAL A 92 -5.27 -7.40 -4.72
CA VAL A 92 -6.46 -8.15 -5.14
C VAL A 92 -7.73 -7.57 -4.51
N ALA A 93 -7.71 -7.24 -3.20
CA ALA A 93 -8.87 -6.69 -2.51
C ALA A 93 -9.28 -5.33 -3.09
N ASP A 94 -8.32 -4.44 -3.31
CA ASP A 94 -8.57 -3.11 -3.87
C ASP A 94 -9.02 -3.20 -5.33
N GLY A 95 -8.42 -4.11 -6.12
CA GLY A 95 -8.85 -4.41 -7.47
C GLY A 95 -10.30 -4.90 -7.52
N TYR A 96 -10.67 -5.81 -6.63
CA TYR A 96 -12.04 -6.34 -6.51
C TYR A 96 -13.06 -5.24 -6.15
N VAL A 97 -12.72 -4.35 -5.21
CA VAL A 97 -13.60 -3.22 -4.82
C VAL A 97 -13.76 -2.22 -5.97
N CYS A 98 -12.68 -1.80 -6.62
CA CYS A 98 -12.73 -0.90 -7.77
C CYS A 98 -13.52 -1.50 -8.95
N TRP A 99 -13.40 -2.81 -9.17
CA TRP A 99 -14.18 -3.51 -10.20
C TRP A 99 -15.67 -3.46 -9.87
N LYS A 100 -16.05 -3.76 -8.62
CA LYS A 100 -17.44 -3.77 -8.17
C LYS A 100 -18.09 -2.38 -8.27
N GLU A 101 -17.32 -1.32 -8.05
CA GLU A 101 -17.82 0.05 -8.13
C GLU A 101 -17.90 0.63 -9.56
N GLY A 102 -17.47 -0.15 -10.56
CA GLY A 102 -17.58 0.20 -11.98
C GLY A 102 -16.38 0.96 -12.54
N MET A 103 -15.19 0.84 -11.91
CA MET A 103 -13.96 1.50 -12.35
C MET A 103 -12.88 0.47 -12.75
N PRO A 104 -13.07 -0.22 -13.90
CA PRO A 104 -12.22 -1.34 -14.32
C PRO A 104 -10.76 -0.94 -14.60
N ASP A 105 -10.51 0.26 -15.14
CA ASP A 105 -9.15 0.73 -15.44
C ASP A 105 -8.29 0.88 -14.17
N LYS A 106 -8.91 1.41 -13.10
CA LYS A 106 -8.25 1.56 -11.80
C LYS A 106 -8.10 0.22 -11.07
N ALA A 107 -9.06 -0.70 -11.26
CA ALA A 107 -8.99 -2.05 -10.72
C ALA A 107 -7.82 -2.85 -11.29
N VAL A 108 -7.62 -2.81 -12.60
CA VAL A 108 -6.50 -3.49 -13.28
C VAL A 108 -5.17 -2.90 -12.82
N PHE A 109 -5.05 -1.58 -12.79
CA PHE A 109 -3.83 -0.91 -12.31
C PHE A 109 -3.44 -1.34 -10.90
N ARG A 110 -4.41 -1.41 -9.98
CA ARG A 110 -4.19 -1.84 -8.60
C ARG A 110 -3.83 -3.31 -8.45
N CYS A 111 -4.51 -4.18 -9.18
CA CYS A 111 -4.21 -5.60 -9.13
C CYS A 111 -2.81 -5.89 -9.70
N VAL A 112 -2.46 -5.25 -10.82
CA VAL A 112 -1.15 -5.41 -11.47
C VAL A 112 -0.03 -4.83 -10.60
N SER A 113 -0.18 -3.60 -10.10
CA SER A 113 0.83 -2.99 -9.21
C SER A 113 1.00 -3.79 -7.91
N GLY A 114 -0.09 -4.27 -7.32
CA GLY A 114 -0.04 -5.15 -6.15
C GLY A 114 0.69 -6.47 -6.41
N MET A 115 0.43 -7.12 -7.55
CA MET A 115 1.15 -8.34 -7.96
C MET A 115 2.65 -8.10 -8.21
N VAL A 116 3.02 -6.96 -8.79
CA VAL A 116 4.44 -6.60 -8.97
C VAL A 116 5.11 -6.41 -7.60
N ILE A 117 4.47 -5.69 -6.68
CA ILE A 117 4.98 -5.51 -5.30
C ILE A 117 5.09 -6.85 -4.59
N ALA A 118 4.10 -7.73 -4.76
CA ALA A 118 4.12 -9.07 -4.18
C ALA A 118 5.27 -9.91 -4.72
N GLY A 119 5.49 -9.88 -6.04
CA GLY A 119 6.60 -10.56 -6.69
C GLY A 119 7.96 -10.04 -6.22
N CYS A 120 8.10 -8.73 -6.02
CA CYS A 120 9.32 -8.15 -5.45
C CYS A 120 9.59 -8.67 -4.03
N GLY A 121 8.56 -8.79 -3.19
CA GLY A 121 8.70 -9.40 -1.86
C GLY A 121 9.05 -10.89 -1.94
N MET A 122 8.36 -11.67 -2.80
CA MET A 122 8.56 -13.12 -2.90
C MET A 122 9.95 -13.51 -3.43
N VAL A 123 10.56 -12.66 -4.26
CA VAL A 123 11.91 -12.88 -4.79
C VAL A 123 12.99 -12.50 -3.75
N GLY A 124 12.60 -11.97 -2.57
CA GLY A 124 13.56 -11.57 -1.54
C GLY A 124 14.40 -10.39 -2.02
N LEU A 125 13.78 -9.40 -2.67
CA LEU A 125 14.51 -8.31 -3.32
C LEU A 125 15.23 -7.45 -2.27
N THR A 126 14.69 -7.36 -1.05
CA THR A 126 15.29 -6.62 0.07
C THR A 126 16.32 -7.44 0.84
N GLU A 127 16.05 -8.72 1.10
CA GLU A 127 16.99 -9.64 1.75
C GLU A 127 18.22 -9.92 0.88
N GLY A 128 18.00 -9.91 -0.43
CA GLY A 128 19.02 -9.97 -1.45
C GLY A 128 19.67 -11.34 -1.61
N PHE A 129 18.94 -12.29 -2.21
CA PHE A 129 19.39 -13.64 -2.61
C PHE A 129 20.39 -14.36 -1.68
#